data_AF-A0A5C7GMF8-F1
#
_entry.id   AF-A0A5C7GMF8-F1
#
_cell.length_a   1.000
_cell.length_b   1.000
_cell.length_c   1.000
_cell.angle_alpha   90.00
_cell.angle_beta   90.00
_cell.angle_gamma   90.00
#
_symmetry.space_group_name_H-M   'P 1'
#
loop_
_entity.id
_entity.type
_entity.pdbx_description
1 polymer ?
#
loop_
_entity_poly.entity_id
_entity_poly.type
_entity_poly.pdbx_seq_one_letter_code
_entity_poly.pdbx_strand_id
1 'polypeptide(L)' 'MKNRLTHLYSSSNLLTGLDVSHNSGLIDLRVDRNPELTCIKIENEQNIPTVTLSEYQKLNTSCL' A
#
# COMPACT_ATOMS: atom_id res chain seq x y z
N MET A 1 6.53 -15.21 -9.29
CA MET A 1 5.10 -15.60 -9.40
C MET A 1 4.27 -14.35 -9.17
N LYS A 2 3.33 -13.98 -10.05
CA LYS A 2 2.46 -12.80 -9.88
C LYS A 2 1.43 -13.07 -8.78
N ASN A 3 1.38 -12.22 -7.76
CA ASN A 3 0.48 -12.40 -6.63
C ASN A 3 -0.95 -11.94 -7.03
N ARG A 4 -1.97 -12.73 -6.68
CA ARG A 4 -3.37 -12.57 -7.14
C ARG A 4 -4.20 -11.61 -6.28
N LEU A 5 -3.58 -10.93 -5.32
CA LEU A 5 -4.29 -10.03 -4.43
C LEU A 5 -4.83 -8.83 -5.22
N THR A 6 -6.14 -8.65 -5.19
CA THR A 6 -6.84 -7.54 -5.85
C THR A 6 -7.31 -6.48 -4.85
N HIS A 7 -7.55 -6.85 -3.59
CA HIS A 7 -8.01 -5.95 -2.55
C HIS A 7 -7.19 -6.18 -1.27
N LEU A 8 -6.75 -5.11 -0.62
CA LEU A 8 -6.09 -5.14 0.68
C LEU A 8 -6.70 -4.10 1.61
N TYR A 9 -7.26 -4.56 2.72
CA TYR A 9 -7.85 -3.72 3.77
C TYR A 9 -7.10 -3.96 5.07
N SER A 10 -6.34 -2.96 5.51
CA SER A 10 -5.53 -3.02 6.72
C SER A 10 -5.60 -1.71 7.52
N SER A 11 -6.70 -0.96 7.38
CA SER A 11 -6.92 0.26 8.13
C SER A 11 -7.01 0.00 9.65
N SER A 12 -6.69 1.00 10.48
CA SER A 12 -6.73 0.91 11.95
C SER A 12 -5.81 -0.15 12.55
N ASN A 13 -4.55 -0.19 12.12
CA ASN A 13 -3.54 -1.12 12.65
C ASN A 13 -2.29 -0.37 13.12
N LEU A 14 -1.27 -1.13 13.53
CA LEU A 14 0.03 -0.63 13.96
C LEU A 14 1.13 -1.07 12.99
N LEU A 15 0.83 -1.07 11.68
CA LEU A 15 1.84 -1.35 10.67
C LEU A 15 2.92 -0.27 10.72
N THR A 16 4.18 -0.70 10.64
CA THR A 16 5.35 0.17 10.51
C THR A 16 5.97 0.10 9.11
N GLY A 17 5.63 -0.93 8.34
CA GLY A 17 6.06 -1.11 6.95
C GLY A 17 5.05 -1.93 6.16
N LEU A 18 4.91 -1.61 4.88
CA LEU A 18 4.07 -2.35 3.95
C LEU A 18 4.69 -2.32 2.56
N ASP A 19 4.99 -3.51 2.02
CA ASP A 19 5.44 -3.71 0.64
C ASP A 19 4.36 -4.48 -0.14
N VAL A 20 3.74 -3.81 -1.11
CA VAL A 20 2.76 -4.39 -2.04
C VAL A 20 3.28 -4.39 -3.47
N SER A 21 4.59 -4.22 -3.67
CA SER A 21 5.22 -4.07 -4.99
C SER A 21 5.01 -5.33 -5.86
N HIS A 22 4.88 -6.49 -5.23
CA HIS A 22 4.68 -7.77 -5.92
C HIS A 22 3.21 -8.05 -6.28
N ASN A 23 2.29 -7.13 -5.96
CA ASN A 23 0.85 -7.27 -6.17
C ASN A 23 0.37 -6.45 -7.38
N SER A 24 0.85 -6.77 -8.58
CA SER A 24 0.52 -6.03 -9.81
C SER A 24 -0.97 -6.01 -10.18
N GLY A 25 -1.78 -6.88 -9.58
CA GLY A 25 -3.24 -6.93 -9.78
C GLY A 25 -4.05 -6.20 -8.70
N LEU A 26 -3.40 -5.48 -7.80
CA LEU A 26 -4.06 -4.77 -6.70
C LEU A 26 -4.85 -3.57 -7.25
N ILE A 27 -6.15 -3.53 -6.98
CA ILE A 27 -7.04 -2.48 -7.46
C ILE A 27 -7.64 -1.60 -6.35
N ASP A 28 -7.67 -2.11 -5.11
CA ASP A 28 -8.13 -1.39 -3.92
C ASP A 28 -7.15 -1.61 -2.75
N LEU A 29 -6.58 -0.51 -2.25
CA LEU A 29 -5.66 -0.49 -1.12
C LEU A 29 -6.16 0.49 -0.05
N ARG A 30 -6.52 -0.01 1.13
CA ARG A 30 -6.94 0.82 2.27
C ARG A 30 -6.09 0.52 3.48
N VAL A 31 -5.28 1.50 3.86
CA VAL A 31 -4.24 1.36 4.89
C VAL A 31 -4.16 2.58 5.81
N ASP A 32 -5.17 3.45 5.75
CA ASP A 32 -5.30 4.60 6.62
C ASP A 32 -5.37 4.20 8.10
N ARG A 33 -5.06 5.15 8.98
CA ARG A 33 -4.98 4.93 10.44
C ARG A 33 -3.98 3.82 10.81
N ASN A 34 -2.81 3.83 10.18
CA ASN A 34 -1.60 3.18 10.67
C ASN A 34 -0.60 4.28 11.04
N PRO A 35 -0.45 4.65 12.33
CA PRO A 35 0.28 5.86 12.74
C PRO A 35 1.76 5.90 12.31
N GLU A 36 2.43 4.75 12.35
CA GLU A 36 3.87 4.63 12.05
C GLU A 36 4.15 4.23 10.60
N LEU A 37 3.12 3.88 9.81
CA LEU A 37 3.27 3.55 8.40
C LEU A 37 3.26 4.86 7.61
N THR A 38 4.43 5.42 7.31
CA THR A 38 4.57 6.65 6.51
C THR A 38 4.77 6.35 5.03
N CYS A 39 5.44 5.25 4.72
CA CYS A 39 5.77 4.84 3.36
C CYS A 39 5.21 3.44 3.05
N ILE A 40 4.44 3.36 1.96
CA ILE A 40 3.94 2.10 1.40
C ILE A 40 4.65 1.85 0.08
N LYS A 41 5.38 0.74 0.01
CA LYS A 41 6.20 0.41 -1.15
C LYS A 41 5.36 -0.20 -2.27
N ILE A 42 5.45 0.41 -3.45
CA ILE A 42 4.80 -0.03 -4.71
C ILE A 42 5.86 -0.21 -5.80
N GLU A 43 5.50 -0.85 -6.91
CA GLU A 43 6.34 -0.83 -8.13
C GLU A 43 6.05 0.39 -9.02
N ASN A 44 7.02 0.75 -9.87
CA ASN A 44 7.01 1.97 -10.70
C ASN A 44 5.81 2.06 -11.68
N GLU A 45 5.23 0.93 -12.06
CA GLU A 45 4.11 0.84 -13.01
C GLU A 45 2.86 0.18 -12.39
N GLN A 46 2.81 0.11 -11.05
CA GLN A 46 1.66 -0.45 -10.35
C GLN A 46 0.52 0.57 -10.30
N ASN A 47 -0.53 0.33 -11.08
CA ASN A 47 -1.75 1.14 -11.05
C ASN A 47 -2.73 0.57 -10.00
N ILE A 48 -3.03 1.36 -8.97
CA ILE A 48 -4.03 1.03 -7.93
C ILE A 48 -5.13 2.10 -8.01
N PRO A 49 -6.26 1.85 -8.71
CA PRO A 49 -7.27 2.86 -8.96
C PRO A 49 -7.94 3.42 -7.70
N THR A 50 -8.05 2.61 -6.64
CA THR A 50 -8.64 3.03 -5.37
C THR A 50 -7.63 2.92 -4.26
N VAL A 51 -7.27 4.06 -3.66
CA VAL A 51 -6.34 4.12 -2.53
C VAL A 51 -6.94 4.97 -1.42
N THR A 52 -6.97 4.44 -0.20
CA THR A 52 -7.33 5.19 1.01
C THR A 52 -6.14 5.21 1.96
N LEU A 53 -5.58 6.41 2.15
CA LEU A 53 -4.42 6.70 2.98
C LEU A 53 -4.76 7.76 4.03
N SER A 54 -4.05 7.76 5.15
CA SER A 54 -3.95 8.96 6.01
C SER A 54 -3.16 10.06 5.31
N GLU A 55 -3.33 11.32 5.72
CA GLU A 55 -2.66 12.48 5.10
C GLU A 55 -1.11 12.39 5.12
N TYR A 56 -0.53 11.70 6.11
CA TYR A 56 0.90 11.52 6.27
C TYR A 56 1.47 10.31 5.52
N GLN A 57 0.62 9.47 4.93
CA GLN A 57 1.01 8.27 4.20
C GLN A 57 1.28 8.56 2.73
N LYS A 58 2.26 7.86 2.16
CA LYS A 58 2.62 8.00 0.75
C LYS A 58 2.92 6.65 0.11
N LEU A 59 2.52 6.52 -1.15
CA LEU A 59 3.01 5.44 -2.01
C LEU A 59 4.36 5.86 -2.59
N ASN A 60 5.34 4.98 -2.57
CA ASN A 60 6.65 5.25 -3.17
C ASN A 60 7.30 3.95 -3.68
N THR A 61 8.17 4.05 -4.67
CA THR A 61 9.01 2.93 -5.13
C THR A 61 10.23 2.71 -4.25
N SER A 62 10.61 3.74 -3.48
CA SER A 62 11.70 3.68 -2.50
C SER A 62 11.21 4.20 -1.14
N CYS A 63 11.12 3.29 -0.16
CA CYS A 63 10.94 3.61 1.24
C CYS A 63 12.30 3.46 1.92
N LEU A 64 12.95 4.59 2.26
CA LEU A 64 14.22 4.65 2.99
C LEU A 64 13.99 4.54 4.49
#